data_AF-A0A016W3F3-F1
#
_entry.id   AF-A0A016W3F3-F1
#
_cell.length_a   1.000
_cell.length_b   1.000
_cell.length_c   1.000
_cell.angle_alpha   90.00
_cell.angle_beta   90.00
_cell.angle_gamma   90.00
#
_symmetry.space_group_name_H-M   'P 1'
#
loop_
_entity.id
_entity.type
_entity.pdbx_description
1 polymer ?
#
loop_
_entity_poly.entity_id
_entity_poly.type
_entity_poly.pdbx_seq_one_letter_code
_entity_poly.pdbx_strand_id
1 'polypeptide(L)'
;MRVAVVNFFLWLPLIGCSWIFAGIPSRELDEARDIGRKAKVEFLNKVVGEADHLKRNSYYLDGLEQCNNIDREWTDHVQDEALRYGHVEDAVWLEKAGMKEFTALFMTLPPYHMNRIAKAACAKHEKQLTCGAEYEGVETTRKRISDLKKIGNHKMMFEKECRDIEYVTNVYPCVGHDVDKWIRPCAEVGIDEMSVCSWGIH
;
A
#
# COMPACT_ATOMS: atom_id res chain seq x y z
N MET A 1 49.82 15.93 24.87
CA MET A 1 49.36 15.23 23.65
C MET A 1 47.90 14.86 23.84
N ARG A 2 47.00 15.43 23.03
CA ARG A 2 45.55 15.21 23.12
C ARG A 2 45.20 14.02 22.21
N VAL A 3 44.71 12.93 22.80
CA VAL A 3 44.14 11.81 22.05
C VAL A 3 42.66 12.12 21.86
N ALA A 4 42.27 12.38 20.61
CA ALA A 4 40.89 12.54 20.22
C ALA A 4 40.22 11.16 20.21
N VAL A 5 39.33 10.93 21.18
CA VAL A 5 38.39 9.81 21.11
C VAL A 5 37.33 10.20 20.09
N VAL A 6 37.52 9.75 18.84
CA VAL A 6 36.52 9.94 17.78
C VAL A 6 35.33 9.06 18.12
N ASN A 7 34.23 9.74 18.43
CA ASN A 7 32.93 9.20 18.77
C ASN A 7 32.34 8.52 17.51
N PHE A 8 32.69 7.25 17.28
CA PHE A 8 32.31 6.45 16.11
C PHE A 8 30.96 5.73 16.29
N PHE A 9 29.96 6.43 16.88
CA PHE A 9 28.64 5.87 17.20
C PHE A 9 27.46 6.72 16.72
N LEU A 10 27.62 7.44 15.63
CA LEU A 10 26.52 8.02 14.87
C LEU A 10 26.84 7.74 13.40
N TRP A 11 25.88 7.21 12.64
CA TRP A 11 25.99 6.78 11.23
C TRP A 11 26.28 5.29 11.00
N LEU A 12 25.58 4.41 11.72
CA LEU A 12 25.08 3.20 11.05
C LEU A 12 23.76 3.59 10.38
N PRO A 13 23.68 3.70 9.03
CA PRO A 13 22.39 3.65 8.39
C PRO A 13 21.79 2.31 8.78
N LEU A 14 20.59 2.30 9.36
CA LEU A 14 19.84 1.07 9.58
C LEU A 14 19.59 0.45 8.19
N ILE A 15 20.47 -0.47 7.81
CA ILE A 15 20.36 -1.29 6.61
C ILE A 15 19.04 -2.05 6.70
N GLY A 16 18.08 -1.68 5.85
CA GLY A 16 17.00 -2.57 5.43
C GLY A 16 15.85 -2.83 6.41
N CYS A 17 15.33 -1.83 7.12
CA CYS A 17 14.01 -2.00 7.75
C CYS A 17 12.91 -1.61 6.77
N SER A 18 12.32 -2.59 6.08
CA SER A 18 11.05 -2.40 5.37
C SER A 18 9.94 -2.06 6.36
N TRP A 19 9.03 -1.17 6.00
CA TRP A 19 7.89 -0.78 6.82
C TRP A 19 6.78 -1.82 6.81
N ILE A 20 6.40 -2.27 5.62
CA ILE A 20 5.27 -3.17 5.37
C ILE A 20 5.54 -4.20 4.29
N PHE A 21 6.50 -3.96 3.38
CA PHE A 21 6.78 -4.82 2.23
C PHE A 21 8.27 -5.01 2.03
N ALA A 22 8.73 -6.26 2.15
CA ALA A 22 10.09 -6.63 1.82
C ALA A 22 10.19 -7.02 0.34
N GLY A 23 11.33 -6.73 -0.31
CA GLY A 23 11.57 -7.12 -1.71
C GLY A 23 11.67 -5.97 -2.70
N ILE A 24 11.67 -4.72 -2.24
CA ILE A 24 11.99 -3.57 -3.10
C ILE A 24 13.52 -3.43 -3.21
N PRO A 25 14.06 -3.25 -4.43
CA PRO A 25 15.48 -2.96 -4.61
C PRO A 25 15.90 -1.72 -3.81
N SER A 26 17.06 -1.79 -3.14
CA SER A 26 17.54 -0.68 -2.31
C SER A 26 17.62 0.65 -3.07
N ARG A 27 17.96 0.60 -4.37
CA ARG A 27 18.02 1.77 -5.25
C ARG A 27 16.69 2.52 -5.31
N GLU A 28 15.56 1.82 -5.41
CA GLU A 28 14.24 2.45 -5.46
C GLU A 28 13.84 3.05 -4.10
N LEU A 29 14.27 2.41 -3.00
CA LEU A 29 14.09 2.98 -1.66
C LEU A 29 14.97 4.22 -1.46
N ASP A 30 16.18 4.25 -2.02
CA ASP A 30 17.07 5.41 -1.96
C ASP A 30 16.50 6.60 -2.73
N GLU A 31 15.89 6.36 -3.90
CA GLU A 31 15.15 7.38 -4.65
C GLU A 31 14.00 7.96 -3.81
N ALA A 32 13.21 7.12 -3.12
CA ALA A 32 12.15 7.58 -2.23
C ALA A 32 12.69 8.38 -1.03
N ARG A 33 13.84 7.97 -0.46
CA ARG A 33 14.51 8.73 0.62
C ARG A 33 14.98 10.10 0.13
N ASP A 34 15.52 10.17 -1.08
CA ASP A 34 15.97 11.43 -1.68
C ASP A 34 14.81 12.40 -1.90
N ILE A 35 13.65 11.92 -2.35
CA ILE A 35 12.43 12.73 -2.49
C ILE A 35 12.05 13.32 -1.13
N GLY A 36 11.94 12.48 -0.09
CA GLY A 36 11.55 12.95 1.24
C GLY A 36 12.53 13.96 1.84
N ARG A 37 13.84 13.73 1.67
CA ARG A 37 14.88 14.67 2.12
C ARG A 37 14.81 16.01 1.39
N LYS A 38 14.61 16.01 0.07
CA LYS A 38 14.45 17.23 -0.73
C LYS A 38 13.20 18.01 -0.33
N ALA A 39 12.05 17.33 -0.24
CA ALA A 39 10.80 17.93 0.21
C ALA A 39 10.94 18.59 1.59
N LYS A 40 11.70 17.96 2.50
CA LYS A 40 11.96 18.52 3.84
C LYS A 40 12.78 19.79 3.79
N VAL A 41 13.85 19.80 3.02
CA VAL A 41 14.70 20.99 2.84
C VAL A 41 13.89 22.12 2.20
N GLU A 42 13.10 21.83 1.17
CA GLU A 42 12.22 22.81 0.53
C GLU A 42 11.20 23.40 1.51
N PHE A 43 10.54 22.56 2.30
CA PHE A 43 9.61 23.00 3.34
C PHE A 43 10.31 23.92 4.35
N LEU A 44 11.46 23.50 4.89
CA LEU A 44 12.22 24.28 5.87
C LEU A 44 12.61 25.65 5.30
N ASN A 45 13.07 25.70 4.05
CA ASN A 45 13.44 26.96 3.39
C ASN A 45 12.24 27.90 3.21
N LYS A 46 11.05 27.36 2.90
CA LYS A 46 9.84 28.17 2.71
C LYS A 46 9.24 28.69 4.02
N VAL A 47 9.44 28.00 5.15
CA VAL A 47 8.86 28.40 6.45
C VAL A 47 9.77 29.32 7.26
N VAL A 48 11.05 29.46 6.92
CA VAL A 48 11.96 30.41 7.58
C VAL A 48 11.46 31.83 7.34
N GLY A 49 11.08 32.51 8.43
CA GLY A 49 10.56 33.88 8.37
C GLY A 49 9.07 33.99 7.99
N GLU A 50 8.39 32.88 7.73
CA GLU A 50 6.94 32.87 7.48
C GLU A 50 6.19 32.74 8.81
N ALA A 51 5.42 33.77 9.17
CA ALA A 51 4.65 33.81 10.41
C ALA A 51 3.22 33.28 10.22
N ASP A 52 2.72 33.25 8.99
CA ASP A 52 1.37 32.78 8.68
C ASP A 52 1.28 31.25 8.78
N HIS A 53 0.53 30.78 9.77
CA HIS A 53 0.31 29.36 10.00
C HIS A 53 -0.38 28.66 8.82
N LEU A 54 -1.28 29.35 8.09
CA LEU A 54 -1.98 28.75 6.95
C LEU A 54 -1.02 28.48 5.80
N LYS A 55 -0.11 29.43 5.50
CA LYS A 55 0.94 29.23 4.50
C LYS A 55 1.92 28.15 4.89
N ARG A 56 2.36 28.13 6.15
CA ARG A 56 3.23 27.06 6.66
C ARG A 56 2.58 25.69 6.50
N ASN A 57 1.29 25.58 6.80
CA ASN A 57 0.54 24.34 6.61
C ASN A 57 0.43 23.97 5.12
N SER A 58 0.18 24.94 4.23
CA SER A 58 0.18 24.70 2.79
C SER A 58 1.51 24.13 2.31
N TYR A 59 2.65 24.73 2.70
CA TYR A 59 3.97 24.22 2.31
C TYR A 59 4.28 22.84 2.88
N TYR A 60 3.73 22.52 4.05
CA TYR A 60 3.83 21.19 4.61
C TYR A 60 3.06 20.16 3.77
N LEU A 61 1.83 20.51 3.35
CA LEU A 61 1.03 19.67 2.47
C LEU A 61 1.67 19.46 1.10
N ASP A 62 2.32 20.48 0.53
CA ASP A 62 3.08 20.35 -0.73
C ASP A 62 4.16 19.26 -0.61
N GLY A 63 4.88 19.22 0.52
CA GLY A 63 5.92 18.21 0.75
C GLY A 63 5.35 16.81 0.92
N LEU A 64 4.21 16.67 1.61
CA LEU A 64 3.49 15.39 1.71
C LEU A 64 2.98 14.91 0.36
N GLU A 65 2.52 15.83 -0.49
CA GLU A 65 2.03 15.51 -1.82
C GLU A 65 3.14 14.89 -2.69
N GLN A 66 4.39 15.38 -2.59
CA GLN A 66 5.53 14.77 -3.30
C GLN A 66 5.71 13.29 -2.92
N CYS A 67 5.61 12.95 -1.62
CA CYS A 67 5.67 11.56 -1.19
C CYS A 67 4.46 10.75 -1.66
N ASN A 68 3.24 11.31 -1.58
CA ASN A 68 2.01 10.61 -1.95
C ASN A 68 1.89 10.37 -3.48
N ASN A 69 2.56 11.18 -4.31
CA ASN A 69 2.54 11.05 -5.77
C ASN A 69 3.58 10.06 -6.32
N ILE A 70 4.40 9.42 -5.48
CA ILE A 70 5.29 8.33 -5.90
C ILE A 70 4.46 7.21 -6.58
N ASP A 71 4.92 6.78 -7.76
CA ASP A 71 4.31 5.74 -8.59
C ASP A 71 2.81 5.99 -8.87
N ARG A 72 2.40 7.26 -9.03
CA ARG A 72 1.02 7.64 -9.35
C ARG A 72 0.55 7.05 -10.67
N GLU A 73 1.35 7.19 -11.73
CA GLU A 73 1.04 6.67 -13.08
C GLU A 73 0.72 5.17 -13.08
N TRP A 74 1.38 4.41 -12.18
CA TRP A 74 1.12 2.99 -12.03
C TRP A 74 -0.30 2.69 -11.53
N THR A 75 -0.88 3.57 -10.71
CA THR A 75 -2.24 3.38 -10.17
C THR A 75 -3.29 3.44 -11.27
N ASP A 76 -3.09 4.34 -12.24
CA ASP A 76 -3.98 4.48 -13.40
C ASP A 76 -3.87 3.23 -14.29
N HIS A 77 -2.66 2.73 -14.52
CA HIS A 77 -2.42 1.49 -15.28
C HIS A 77 -3.03 0.23 -14.65
N VAL A 78 -3.13 0.17 -13.32
CA VAL A 78 -3.73 -0.96 -12.61
C VAL A 78 -5.22 -1.05 -12.85
N GLN A 79 -5.90 0.10 -12.87
CA GLN A 79 -7.32 0.15 -13.16
C GLN A 79 -7.60 -0.30 -14.59
N ASP A 80 -6.76 0.14 -15.54
CA ASP A 80 -6.83 -0.30 -16.93
C ASP A 80 -6.56 -1.81 -17.09
N GLU A 81 -5.54 -2.36 -16.41
CA GLU A 81 -5.28 -3.81 -16.42
C GLU A 81 -6.45 -4.59 -15.81
N ALA A 82 -7.04 -4.11 -14.71
CA ALA A 82 -8.18 -4.74 -14.06
C ALA A 82 -9.40 -4.81 -14.98
N LEU A 83 -9.71 -3.72 -15.68
CA LEU A 83 -10.81 -3.67 -16.66
C LEU A 83 -10.54 -4.54 -17.89
N ARG A 84 -9.28 -4.63 -18.33
CA ARG A 84 -8.89 -5.35 -19.55
C ARG A 84 -8.86 -6.87 -19.37
N TYR A 85 -8.43 -7.34 -18.20
CA TYR A 85 -8.18 -8.76 -17.95
C TYR A 85 -9.12 -9.38 -16.93
N GLY A 86 -9.89 -8.58 -16.19
CA GLY A 86 -10.88 -9.07 -15.24
C GLY A 86 -12.10 -9.65 -15.96
N HIS A 87 -12.74 -10.63 -15.32
CA HIS A 87 -14.03 -11.14 -15.81
C HIS A 87 -15.14 -10.18 -15.38
N VAL A 88 -15.54 -9.29 -16.29
CA VAL A 88 -16.46 -8.17 -16.01
C VAL A 88 -17.85 -8.67 -15.59
N GLU A 89 -18.33 -9.76 -16.20
CA GLU A 89 -19.65 -10.33 -15.87
C GLU A 89 -19.71 -10.81 -14.42
N ASP A 90 -18.68 -11.50 -13.96
CA ASP A 90 -18.56 -11.95 -12.57
C ASP A 90 -18.35 -10.79 -11.60
N ALA A 91 -17.59 -9.77 -12.03
CA ALA A 91 -17.37 -8.57 -11.22
C ALA A 91 -18.70 -7.84 -10.96
N VAL A 92 -19.58 -7.71 -11.95
CA VAL A 92 -20.91 -7.10 -11.78
C VAL A 92 -21.74 -7.83 -10.72
N TRP A 93 -21.62 -9.15 -10.63
CA TRP A 93 -22.31 -9.92 -9.59
C TRP A 93 -21.71 -9.69 -8.21
N LEU A 94 -20.38 -9.66 -8.09
CA LEU A 94 -19.70 -9.30 -6.85
C LEU A 94 -20.03 -7.86 -6.40
N GLU A 95 -20.19 -6.93 -7.33
CA GLU A 95 -20.66 -5.57 -7.05
C GLU A 95 -22.09 -5.55 -6.51
N LYS A 96 -23.01 -6.33 -7.12
CA LYS A 96 -24.38 -6.50 -6.61
C LYS A 96 -24.40 -7.15 -5.22
N ALA A 97 -23.40 -7.96 -4.89
CA ALA A 97 -23.19 -8.51 -3.55
C ALA A 97 -22.58 -7.50 -2.55
N GLY A 98 -22.30 -6.27 -3.00
CA GLY A 98 -21.85 -5.16 -2.16
C GLY A 98 -20.35 -4.86 -2.23
N MET A 99 -19.60 -5.51 -3.14
CA MET A 99 -18.20 -5.15 -3.37
C MET A 99 -18.09 -3.82 -4.13
N LYS A 100 -17.00 -3.08 -3.89
CA LYS A 100 -16.67 -1.92 -4.73
C LYS A 100 -16.20 -2.40 -6.11
N GLU A 101 -16.53 -1.65 -7.15
CA GLU A 101 -16.18 -1.94 -8.56
C GLU A 101 -14.73 -2.42 -8.74
N PHE A 102 -13.74 -1.65 -8.29
CA PHE A 102 -12.34 -2.05 -8.41
C PHE A 102 -12.02 -3.35 -7.67
N THR A 103 -12.59 -3.55 -6.47
CA THR A 103 -12.38 -4.78 -5.69
C THR A 103 -13.00 -5.98 -6.41
N ALA A 104 -14.21 -5.83 -6.95
CA ALA A 104 -14.87 -6.88 -7.71
C ALA A 104 -14.07 -7.28 -8.95
N LEU A 105 -13.63 -6.30 -9.75
CA LEU A 105 -12.78 -6.53 -10.91
C LEU A 105 -11.44 -7.17 -10.54
N PHE A 106 -10.82 -6.70 -9.46
CA PHE A 106 -9.56 -7.27 -8.99
C PHE A 106 -9.72 -8.73 -8.57
N MET A 107 -10.82 -9.09 -7.90
CA MET A 107 -11.11 -10.45 -7.47
C MET A 107 -11.34 -11.42 -8.64
N THR A 108 -11.71 -10.92 -9.83
CA THR A 108 -11.94 -11.74 -11.03
C THR A 108 -10.74 -11.78 -11.99
N LEU A 109 -9.60 -11.20 -11.61
CA LEU A 109 -8.38 -11.27 -12.41
C LEU A 109 -7.72 -12.66 -12.36
N PRO A 110 -7.00 -13.07 -13.41
CA PRO A 110 -6.13 -14.22 -13.33
C PRO A 110 -5.06 -14.04 -12.23
N PRO A 111 -4.64 -15.10 -11.51
CA PRO A 111 -3.72 -14.99 -10.38
C PRO A 111 -2.40 -14.25 -10.69
N TYR A 112 -1.89 -14.40 -11.92
CA TYR A 112 -0.70 -13.68 -12.38
C TYR A 112 -0.88 -12.15 -12.33
N HIS A 113 -2.02 -11.64 -12.78
CA HIS A 113 -2.32 -10.20 -12.77
C HIS A 113 -2.58 -9.71 -11.34
N MET A 114 -3.31 -10.47 -10.54
CA MET A 114 -3.53 -10.15 -9.12
C MET A 114 -2.21 -9.97 -8.37
N ASN A 115 -1.27 -10.89 -8.54
CA ASN A 115 0.04 -10.84 -7.89
C ASN A 115 0.84 -9.60 -8.31
N ARG A 116 0.86 -9.29 -9.61
CA ARG A 116 1.54 -8.09 -10.14
C ARG A 116 0.97 -6.81 -9.52
N ILE A 117 -0.35 -6.70 -9.47
CA ILE A 117 -1.04 -5.55 -8.89
C ILE A 117 -0.76 -5.45 -7.39
N ALA A 118 -0.94 -6.54 -6.63
CA ALA A 118 -0.68 -6.52 -5.20
C ALA A 118 0.77 -6.13 -4.85
N LYS A 119 1.75 -6.72 -5.54
CA LYS A 119 3.17 -6.40 -5.33
C LYS A 119 3.49 -4.95 -5.57
N ALA A 120 2.98 -4.36 -6.64
CA ALA A 120 3.28 -2.97 -6.93
C ALA A 120 2.46 -1.99 -6.07
N ALA A 121 1.27 -2.37 -5.58
CA ALA A 121 0.55 -1.61 -4.56
C ALA A 121 1.32 -1.60 -3.23
N CYS A 122 1.83 -2.75 -2.81
CA CYS A 122 2.71 -2.87 -1.65
C CYS A 122 4.02 -2.10 -1.83
N ALA A 123 4.61 -2.17 -3.03
CA ALA A 123 5.85 -1.46 -3.34
C ALA A 123 5.66 0.06 -3.27
N LYS A 124 4.55 0.56 -3.83
CA LYS A 124 4.18 1.97 -3.76
C LYS A 124 4.06 2.44 -2.31
N HIS A 125 3.30 1.74 -1.47
CA HIS A 125 3.11 2.14 -0.08
C HIS A 125 4.42 2.11 0.72
N GLU A 126 5.29 1.12 0.50
CA GLU A 126 6.60 1.04 1.13
C GLU A 126 7.51 2.23 0.75
N LYS A 127 7.51 2.63 -0.52
CA LYS A 127 8.23 3.84 -0.98
C LYS A 127 7.64 5.11 -0.38
N GLN A 128 6.31 5.24 -0.36
CA GLN A 128 5.62 6.39 0.23
C GLN A 128 5.94 6.53 1.73
N LEU A 129 5.93 5.43 2.48
CA LEU A 129 6.29 5.40 3.90
C LEU A 129 7.76 5.74 4.11
N THR A 130 8.65 5.24 3.25
CA THR A 130 10.07 5.59 3.26
C THR A 130 10.31 7.07 3.02
N CYS A 131 9.65 7.67 2.02
CA CYS A 131 9.68 9.11 1.76
C CYS A 131 9.15 9.90 2.97
N GLY A 132 7.99 9.49 3.50
CA GLY A 132 7.37 10.13 4.66
C GLY A 132 8.26 10.07 5.91
N ALA A 133 9.03 9.00 6.11
CA ALA A 133 9.94 8.89 7.24
C ALA A 133 11.11 9.88 7.17
N GLU A 134 11.62 10.17 5.97
CA GLU A 134 12.63 11.22 5.79
C GLU A 134 12.01 12.62 6.00
N TYR A 135 10.80 12.82 5.44
CA TYR A 135 10.10 14.11 5.49
C TYR A 135 9.62 14.46 6.91
N GLU A 136 8.72 13.65 7.47
CA GLU A 136 8.01 13.88 8.74
C GLU A 136 8.71 13.26 9.95
N GLY A 137 9.60 12.29 9.72
CA GLY A 137 10.27 11.54 10.77
C GLY A 137 9.66 10.16 11.01
N VAL A 138 10.53 9.23 11.42
CA VAL A 138 10.23 7.82 11.67
C VAL A 138 9.04 7.60 12.61
N GLU A 139 8.91 8.40 13.67
CA GLU A 139 7.83 8.20 14.66
C GLU A 139 6.46 8.55 14.10
N THR A 140 6.35 9.63 13.33
CA THR A 140 5.14 10.01 12.62
C THR A 140 4.71 8.93 11.63
N THR A 141 5.67 8.38 10.88
CA THR A 141 5.43 7.26 9.95
C THR A 141 4.94 6.01 10.67
N ARG A 142 5.53 5.63 11.80
CA ARG A 142 5.05 4.49 12.61
C ARG A 142 3.62 4.68 13.09
N LYS A 143 3.30 5.88 13.58
CA LYS A 143 1.94 6.23 13.98
C LYS A 143 0.97 6.12 12.80
N ARG A 144 1.34 6.67 11.63
CA ARG A 144 0.54 6.56 10.40
C ARG A 144 0.27 5.11 10.01
N ILE A 145 1.27 4.24 10.07
CA ILE A 145 1.09 2.79 9.81
C ILE A 145 0.11 2.19 10.82
N SER A 146 0.27 2.49 12.11
CA SER A 146 -0.65 2.02 13.16
C SER A 146 -2.08 2.50 12.93
N ASP A 147 -2.28 3.73 12.46
CA ASP A 147 -3.61 4.27 12.19
C ASP A 147 -4.21 3.68 10.91
N LEU A 148 -3.42 3.51 9.85
CA LEU A 148 -3.87 2.84 8.62
C LEU A 148 -4.30 1.40 8.88
N LYS A 149 -3.60 0.66 9.76
CA LYS A 149 -4.00 -0.70 10.16
C LYS A 149 -5.34 -0.79 10.91
N LYS A 150 -5.91 0.33 11.35
CA LYS A 150 -7.27 0.35 11.91
C LYS A 150 -8.35 0.40 10.82
N ILE A 151 -7.97 0.72 9.58
CA ILE A 151 -8.86 0.79 8.42
C ILE A 151 -8.85 -0.58 7.72
N GLY A 152 -10.01 -1.23 7.61
CA GLY A 152 -10.13 -2.63 7.16
C GLY A 152 -9.28 -2.98 5.92
N ASN A 153 -9.39 -2.20 4.84
CA ASN A 153 -8.65 -2.49 3.60
C ASN A 153 -7.13 -2.36 3.76
N HIS A 154 -6.66 -1.33 4.46
CA HIS A 154 -5.24 -1.13 4.71
C HIS A 154 -4.69 -2.16 5.71
N LYS A 155 -5.51 -2.60 6.67
CA LYS A 155 -5.17 -3.71 7.58
C LYS A 155 -4.87 -4.98 6.77
N MET A 156 -5.79 -5.38 5.89
CA MET A 156 -5.62 -6.56 5.04
C MET A 156 -4.36 -6.46 4.20
N MET A 157 -4.15 -5.31 3.54
CA MET A 157 -2.96 -5.07 2.74
C MET A 157 -1.67 -5.20 3.57
N PHE A 158 -1.58 -4.52 4.72
CA PHE A 158 -0.34 -4.43 5.50
C PHE A 158 -0.03 -5.68 6.34
N GLU A 159 -1.06 -6.46 6.71
CA GLU A 159 -0.92 -7.65 7.55
C GLU A 159 -0.91 -8.95 6.76
N LYS A 160 -1.46 -8.95 5.54
CA LYS A 160 -1.54 -10.13 4.66
C LYS A 160 -0.82 -9.90 3.35
N GLU A 161 -1.37 -9.08 2.47
CA GLU A 161 -0.94 -8.97 1.05
C GLU A 161 0.53 -8.56 0.92
N CYS A 162 1.01 -7.63 1.74
CA CYS A 162 2.39 -7.16 1.71
C CYS A 162 3.35 -8.00 2.58
N ARG A 163 2.83 -8.90 3.43
CA ARG A 163 3.67 -9.79 4.23
C ARG A 163 3.89 -11.14 3.57
N ASP A 164 2.89 -11.60 2.83
CA ASP A 164 2.88 -12.86 2.13
C ASP A 164 2.55 -12.62 0.65
N ILE A 165 3.58 -12.70 -0.18
CA ILE A 165 3.48 -12.46 -1.63
C ILE A 165 2.61 -13.47 -2.36
N GLU A 166 2.30 -14.61 -1.73
CA GLU A 166 1.45 -15.66 -2.30
C GLU A 166 0.02 -15.58 -1.78
N TYR A 167 -0.25 -14.76 -0.75
CA TYR A 167 -1.56 -14.61 -0.14
C TYR A 167 -2.65 -14.33 -1.19
N VAL A 168 -2.38 -13.33 -2.04
CA VAL A 168 -3.32 -12.89 -3.07
C VAL A 168 -3.60 -14.00 -4.08
N THR A 169 -2.59 -14.75 -4.52
CA THR A 169 -2.76 -15.84 -5.49
C THR A 169 -3.38 -17.10 -4.89
N ASN A 170 -3.30 -17.28 -3.58
CA ASN A 170 -3.80 -18.47 -2.90
C ASN A 170 -5.22 -18.28 -2.33
N VAL A 171 -5.56 -17.04 -1.93
CA VAL A 171 -6.80 -16.75 -1.20
C VAL A 171 -7.85 -16.08 -2.07
N TYR A 172 -7.49 -15.17 -2.97
CA TYR A 172 -8.48 -14.39 -3.72
C TYR A 172 -9.09 -15.09 -4.96
N PRO A 173 -8.42 -16.02 -5.66
CA PRO A 173 -9.03 -16.64 -6.85
C PRO A 173 -10.32 -17.42 -6.57
N CYS A 174 -10.52 -17.95 -5.36
CA CYS A 174 -11.77 -18.63 -5.01
C CYS A 174 -12.98 -17.69 -4.97
N VAL A 175 -12.75 -16.39 -4.74
CA VAL A 175 -13.82 -15.38 -4.71
C VAL A 175 -14.33 -15.09 -6.13
N GLY A 176 -13.41 -14.90 -7.08
CA GLY A 176 -13.74 -14.57 -8.47
C GLY A 176 -14.07 -15.75 -9.38
N HIS A 177 -13.53 -16.94 -9.13
CA HIS A 177 -13.79 -18.10 -9.99
C HIS A 177 -15.12 -18.83 -9.68
N ASP A 178 -15.61 -18.72 -8.44
CA ASP A 178 -16.79 -19.44 -7.98
C ASP A 178 -18.03 -18.53 -7.89
N VAL A 179 -18.07 -17.40 -8.60
CA VAL A 179 -19.20 -16.45 -8.59
C VAL A 179 -20.53 -17.13 -8.88
N ASP A 180 -20.57 -18.05 -9.85
CA ASP A 180 -21.76 -18.86 -10.16
C ASP A 180 -22.25 -19.73 -9.00
N LYS A 181 -21.40 -20.06 -8.02
CA LYS A 181 -21.79 -20.75 -6.79
C LYS A 181 -22.30 -19.75 -5.75
N TRP A 182 -21.69 -18.57 -5.65
CA TRP A 182 -22.06 -17.51 -4.71
C TRP A 182 -23.41 -16.85 -5.02
N ILE A 183 -23.78 -16.75 -6.30
CA ILE A 183 -25.01 -16.09 -6.74
C ILE A 183 -26.24 -17.00 -6.75
N ARG A 184 -26.09 -18.28 -6.40
CA ARG A 184 -27.24 -19.19 -6.32
C ARG A 184 -28.20 -18.75 -5.21
N PRO A 185 -29.51 -18.92 -5.39
CA PRO A 185 -30.48 -18.65 -4.32
C PRO A 185 -30.08 -19.45 -3.06
N CYS A 186 -30.09 -18.81 -1.89
CA CYS A 186 -29.75 -19.47 -0.62
C CYS A 186 -30.62 -20.72 -0.33
N ALA A 187 -31.80 -20.82 -0.94
CA ALA A 187 -32.68 -21.98 -0.86
C ALA A 187 -32.14 -23.23 -1.58
N GLU A 188 -31.14 -23.08 -2.44
CA GLU A 188 -30.58 -24.14 -3.30
C GLU A 188 -29.18 -24.59 -2.87
N VAL A 189 -28.60 -23.97 -1.82
CA VAL A 189 -27.25 -24.29 -1.31
C VAL A 189 -27.37 -25.14 -0.05
N GLY A 190 -26.91 -26.40 -0.11
CA GLY A 190 -26.79 -27.25 1.07
C GLY A 190 -25.72 -26.72 2.04
N ILE A 191 -26.03 -26.72 3.34
CA ILE A 191 -25.23 -26.07 4.41
C ILE A 191 -23.77 -26.59 4.49
N ASP A 192 -23.43 -27.72 3.87
CA ASP A 192 -22.11 -28.37 3.98
C ASP A 192 -21.06 -27.94 2.94
N GLU A 193 -21.43 -27.23 1.85
CA GLU A 193 -20.47 -26.87 0.77
C GLU A 193 -19.70 -25.54 1.01
N MET A 194 -20.09 -24.75 2.02
CA MET A 194 -19.47 -23.43 2.30
C MET A 194 -18.15 -23.47 3.10
N SER A 195 -17.60 -24.65 3.39
CA SER A 195 -16.50 -24.79 4.35
C SER A 195 -15.10 -24.35 3.85
N VAL A 196 -14.92 -24.11 2.55
CA VAL A 196 -13.57 -23.84 1.98
C VAL A 196 -13.25 -22.35 1.80
N CYS A 197 -14.25 -21.47 1.66
CA CYS A 197 -14.03 -20.02 1.56
C CYS A 197 -14.43 -19.24 2.82
N SER A 198 -14.80 -19.92 3.91
CA SER A 198 -15.40 -19.31 5.09
C SER A 198 -14.47 -18.43 5.95
N TRP A 199 -13.18 -18.24 5.63
CA TRP A 199 -12.28 -17.49 6.51
C TRP A 199 -11.32 -16.58 5.77
N GLY A 200 -11.60 -15.27 5.84
CA GLY A 200 -10.69 -14.22 5.40
C GLY A 200 -11.22 -12.79 5.47
N ILE A 201 -12.53 -12.59 5.70
CA ILE A 201 -13.15 -11.26 5.83
C ILE A 201 -13.82 -11.14 7.21
N HIS A 202 -13.01 -11.14 8.28
CA HIS A 202 -13.41 -10.70 9.63
C HIS A 202 -12.30 -9.87 10.24
#